data_AF-A0A146GA53-F1
#
_entry.id   AF-A0A146GA53-F1
#
_cell.length_a   1.000
_cell.length_b   1.000
_cell.length_c   1.000
_cell.angle_alpha   90.00
_cell.angle_beta   90.00
_cell.angle_gamma   90.00
#
_symmetry.space_group_name_H-M   'P 1'
#
loop_
_entity.id
_entity.type
_entity.pdbx_description
1 polymer ?
#
loop_
_entity_poly.entity_id
_entity_poly.type
_entity_poly.pdbx_seq_one_letter_code
_entity_poly.pdbx_strand_id
1 'polypeptide(L)'
;MIRFLSRFVVGLALVSCAMAMPLQNPGFENGLEGWILLERDLPDQMTSVATDAAREGSAGLRVEDTNKQAGSSLVSQPMPASPGLTYKLAFYARAKGANKGAVYLRFYDSSQKIIDPQNLPNVAISKAGDWENYTLDAVAPAGTAAIAIWIHSWSGATGTIEFDDFSLEEVGGSGASTSSASVPVASVVPASKPSEPTAVITREKPAMIVLKLDDLKVSGGGRLPTEWQRVLDILKVRNIKASFGIICDSLAKADPSVIQWIKDAHQSGLVEFWFHGLNHDVRTENGVQMAEFKGRPYDEQKRRFEESESLVREKLGFTLVTFGPPGGGTVGSFDEATIRVMNDVPEMKVWLYPQPLDEAGRQVVAGGKVVILDREWPVNIEQPLFVPNAEKLERGYAKYPQRAYFVLQGHPTHWKDEGFVQFEKILDFLQQQNAVFVTPTECAAAVEQKTAQAN
;
A
#
# COMPACT_ATOMS: atom_id res chain seq x y z
N MET A 1 0.01 -28.52 72.90
CA MET A 1 0.53 -28.83 71.54
C MET A 1 -0.58 -28.58 70.54
N ILE A 2 -0.34 -27.81 69.48
CA ILE A 2 -1.32 -27.58 68.41
C ILE A 2 -0.94 -28.50 67.24
N ARG A 3 -1.87 -29.31 66.74
CA ARG A 3 -1.68 -30.11 65.52
C ARG A 3 -2.25 -29.35 64.33
N PHE A 4 -1.41 -29.07 63.33
CA PHE A 4 -1.85 -28.55 62.04
C PHE A 4 -2.70 -29.61 61.30
N LEU A 5 -3.88 -29.23 60.83
CA LEU A 5 -4.53 -29.93 59.71
C LEU A 5 -4.04 -29.28 58.41
N SER A 6 -3.21 -30.00 57.65
CA SER A 6 -2.83 -29.57 56.31
C SER A 6 -4.00 -29.81 55.35
N ARG A 7 -4.47 -28.76 54.68
CA ARG A 7 -5.50 -28.87 53.63
C ARG A 7 -4.83 -29.33 52.33
N PHE A 8 -5.07 -30.58 51.94
CA PHE A 8 -4.80 -31.02 50.57
C PHE A 8 -5.75 -30.28 49.61
N VAL A 9 -5.21 -29.37 48.81
CA VAL A 9 -5.91 -28.84 47.64
C VAL A 9 -5.60 -29.76 46.48
N VAL A 10 -6.58 -30.57 46.07
CA VAL A 10 -6.50 -31.31 44.81
C VAL A 10 -6.71 -30.31 43.68
N GLY A 11 -5.62 -29.88 43.05
CA GLY A 11 -5.68 -29.06 41.85
C GLY A 11 -6.26 -29.89 40.71
N LEU A 12 -7.54 -29.65 40.37
CA LEU A 12 -8.16 -30.25 39.20
C LEU A 12 -7.54 -29.62 37.95
N ALA A 13 -6.57 -30.32 37.36
CA ALA A 13 -5.97 -29.91 36.10
C ALA A 13 -7.03 -29.93 34.99
N LEU A 14 -7.47 -28.73 34.56
CA LEU A 14 -8.28 -28.57 33.36
C LEU A 14 -7.43 -28.95 32.16
N VAL A 15 -7.56 -30.19 31.71
CA VAL A 15 -7.08 -30.63 30.40
C VAL A 15 -7.91 -29.89 29.36
N SER A 16 -7.39 -28.78 28.84
CA SER A 16 -8.02 -28.12 27.69
C SER A 16 -7.98 -29.09 26.51
N CYS A 17 -9.15 -29.37 25.94
CA CYS A 17 -9.27 -30.25 24.80
C CYS A 17 -8.87 -29.47 23.55
N ALA A 18 -7.78 -29.89 22.91
CA ALA A 18 -7.43 -29.41 21.57
C ALA A 18 -8.29 -30.15 20.54
N MET A 19 -8.93 -29.40 19.64
CA MET A 19 -9.70 -29.94 18.52
C MET A 19 -9.01 -29.57 17.21
N ALA A 20 -8.62 -30.57 16.42
CA ALA A 20 -8.07 -30.33 15.10
C ALA A 20 -9.09 -29.61 14.20
N MET A 21 -8.66 -28.49 13.61
CA MET A 21 -9.42 -27.71 12.63
C MET A 21 -9.49 -28.45 11.29
N PRO A 22 -10.51 -28.19 10.45
CA PRO A 22 -10.70 -28.86 9.17
C PRO A 22 -9.76 -28.30 8.08
N LEU A 23 -8.45 -28.26 8.35
CA LEU A 23 -7.44 -27.84 7.39
C LEU A 23 -7.37 -28.86 6.25
N GLN A 24 -7.69 -28.40 5.04
CA GLN A 24 -7.61 -29.23 3.84
C GLN A 24 -6.16 -29.39 3.39
N ASN A 25 -5.81 -30.59 2.95
CA ASN A 25 -4.53 -30.91 2.30
C ASN A 25 -3.28 -30.39 3.06
N PRO A 26 -3.10 -30.76 4.34
CA PRO A 26 -2.07 -30.18 5.22
C PRO A 26 -0.61 -30.48 4.82
N GLY A 27 -0.38 -31.60 4.14
CA GLY A 27 0.93 -32.01 3.61
C GLY A 27 1.00 -31.97 2.08
N PHE A 28 0.10 -31.24 1.41
CA PHE A 28 0.16 -30.97 -0.04
C PHE A 28 0.14 -32.20 -0.99
N GLU A 29 -0.14 -33.40 -0.48
CA GLU A 29 -0.35 -34.64 -1.26
C GLU A 29 -1.35 -34.50 -2.43
N ASN A 30 -2.29 -33.55 -2.32
CA ASN A 30 -3.30 -33.24 -3.34
C ASN A 30 -2.97 -31.90 -4.06
N GLY A 31 -1.68 -31.59 -4.20
CA GLY A 31 -1.21 -30.34 -4.79
C GLY A 31 -1.57 -29.14 -3.91
N LEU A 32 -2.24 -28.15 -4.48
CA LEU A 32 -2.75 -26.97 -3.78
C LEU A 32 -4.27 -27.02 -3.53
N GLU A 33 -4.92 -28.18 -3.61
CA GLU A 33 -6.32 -28.32 -3.16
C GLU A 33 -6.45 -27.81 -1.71
N GLY A 34 -7.50 -27.05 -1.39
CA GLY A 34 -7.67 -26.45 -0.06
C GLY A 34 -6.80 -25.21 0.22
N TRP A 35 -5.94 -24.81 -0.73
CA TRP A 35 -5.14 -23.60 -0.66
C TRP A 35 -5.38 -22.70 -1.89
N ILE A 36 -5.12 -21.41 -1.72
CA ILE A 36 -5.42 -20.35 -2.68
C ILE A 36 -4.13 -19.56 -2.93
N LEU A 37 -3.63 -19.60 -4.16
CA LEU A 37 -2.63 -18.64 -4.63
C LEU A 37 -3.33 -17.28 -4.79
N LEU A 38 -2.92 -16.29 -4.00
CA LEU A 38 -3.37 -14.92 -4.19
C LEU A 38 -2.58 -14.27 -5.33
N GLU A 39 -3.13 -13.23 -5.97
CA GLU A 39 -2.56 -12.58 -7.18
C GLU A 39 -1.11 -12.06 -7.05
N ARG A 40 -0.52 -12.04 -5.85
CA ARG A 40 0.90 -11.72 -5.64
C ARG A 40 1.84 -12.89 -5.96
N ASP A 41 1.34 -14.11 -5.96
CA ASP A 41 2.05 -15.37 -6.30
C ASP A 41 1.72 -15.82 -7.74
N LEU A 42 1.34 -14.87 -8.61
CA LEU A 42 0.97 -15.07 -10.00
C LEU A 42 1.44 -13.84 -10.83
N PRO A 43 1.84 -13.99 -12.10
CA PRO A 43 2.01 -15.25 -12.83
C PRO A 43 3.29 -16.00 -12.45
N ASP A 44 4.27 -15.31 -11.86
CA ASP A 44 5.58 -15.86 -11.47
C ASP A 44 5.46 -16.66 -10.15
N GLN A 45 4.75 -17.79 -10.22
CA GLN A 45 4.37 -18.62 -9.08
C GLN A 45 5.59 -19.20 -8.36
N MET A 46 5.89 -18.64 -7.18
CA MET A 46 6.98 -19.08 -6.30
C MET A 46 6.55 -20.30 -5.49
N THR A 47 5.27 -20.37 -5.13
CA THR A 47 4.72 -21.49 -4.38
C THR A 47 4.32 -22.65 -5.29
N SER A 48 5.18 -23.66 -5.34
CA SER A 48 4.96 -24.94 -6.03
C SER A 48 4.77 -26.08 -5.03
N VAL A 49 4.37 -27.26 -5.51
CA VAL A 49 4.36 -28.52 -4.73
C VAL A 49 5.30 -29.50 -5.41
N ALA A 50 6.17 -30.15 -4.63
CA ALA A 50 7.24 -30.99 -5.17
C ALA A 50 7.49 -32.24 -4.31
N THR A 51 7.81 -33.36 -4.97
CA THR A 51 8.05 -34.65 -4.31
C THR A 51 9.35 -34.69 -3.52
N ASP A 52 10.34 -33.89 -3.91
CA ASP A 52 11.60 -33.71 -3.17
C ASP A 52 11.53 -32.58 -2.12
N ALA A 53 10.35 -31.96 -1.95
CA ALA A 53 10.00 -31.04 -0.86
C ALA A 53 9.15 -31.71 0.23
N ALA A 54 8.90 -33.01 0.15
CA ALA A 54 8.24 -33.81 1.17
C ALA A 54 9.11 -34.01 2.43
N ARG A 55 8.47 -34.08 3.60
CA ARG A 55 9.03 -34.59 4.86
C ARG A 55 8.42 -35.95 5.20
N GLU A 56 7.09 -36.04 5.16
CA GLU A 56 6.34 -37.30 5.19
C GLU A 56 5.53 -37.43 3.87
N GLY A 57 4.70 -38.47 3.72
CA GLY A 57 3.92 -38.65 2.49
C GLY A 57 4.74 -38.84 1.22
N SER A 58 4.41 -38.07 0.17
CA SER A 58 4.98 -38.14 -1.18
C SER A 58 5.19 -36.77 -1.84
N ALA A 59 4.67 -35.68 -1.26
CA ALA A 59 4.82 -34.31 -1.70
C ALA A 59 5.00 -33.36 -0.51
N GLY A 60 5.41 -32.13 -0.80
CA GLY A 60 5.41 -31.03 0.17
C GLY A 60 5.44 -29.69 -0.55
N LEU A 61 5.17 -28.60 0.18
CA LEU A 61 5.18 -27.26 -0.40
C LEU A 61 6.62 -26.79 -0.63
N ARG A 62 6.87 -26.16 -1.76
CA ARG A 62 8.11 -25.46 -2.08
C ARG A 62 7.80 -24.02 -2.46
N VAL A 63 8.12 -23.08 -1.58
CA VAL A 63 8.26 -21.66 -1.90
C VAL A 63 9.68 -21.44 -2.42
N GLU A 64 9.85 -21.41 -3.73
CA GLU A 64 11.12 -21.07 -4.38
C GLU A 64 11.13 -19.58 -4.76
N ASP A 65 11.43 -18.74 -3.77
CA ASP A 65 11.50 -17.30 -4.01
C ASP A 65 12.80 -16.92 -4.71
N THR A 66 12.77 -16.79 -6.03
CA THR A 66 13.87 -16.22 -6.83
C THR A 66 13.70 -14.72 -7.08
N ASN A 67 12.64 -14.11 -6.54
CA ASN A 67 12.20 -12.76 -6.88
C ASN A 67 12.65 -11.73 -5.82
N LYS A 68 13.52 -10.81 -6.23
CA LYS A 68 14.07 -9.80 -5.30
C LYS A 68 13.11 -8.68 -4.93
N GLN A 69 11.86 -8.71 -5.41
CA GLN A 69 10.93 -7.56 -5.41
C GLN A 69 9.55 -7.95 -4.87
N ALA A 70 8.99 -9.07 -5.36
CA ALA A 70 7.76 -9.66 -4.86
C ALA A 70 8.05 -10.66 -3.73
N GLY A 71 7.08 -11.50 -3.40
CA GLY A 71 7.20 -12.57 -2.42
C GLY A 71 5.93 -13.41 -2.40
N SER A 72 6.06 -14.71 -2.09
CA SER A 72 5.01 -15.72 -2.26
C SER A 72 3.75 -15.42 -1.43
N SER A 73 2.60 -16.00 -1.79
CA SER A 73 1.32 -15.68 -1.17
C SER A 73 0.27 -16.77 -1.31
N LEU A 74 0.54 -17.93 -0.70
CA LEU A 74 -0.45 -18.99 -0.55
C LEU A 74 -1.25 -18.80 0.75
N VAL A 75 -2.57 -18.81 0.69
CA VAL A 75 -3.45 -18.82 1.88
C VAL A 75 -4.31 -20.09 1.89
N SER A 76 -4.56 -20.71 3.05
CA SER A 76 -5.52 -21.81 3.13
C SER A 76 -6.94 -21.31 2.83
N GLN A 77 -7.85 -22.22 2.51
CA GLN A 77 -9.28 -21.92 2.64
C GLN A 77 -9.57 -21.43 4.08
N PRO A 78 -10.38 -20.37 4.27
CA PRO A 78 -10.77 -19.94 5.60
C PRO A 78 -11.65 -20.99 6.31
N MET A 79 -11.20 -21.43 7.48
CA MET A 79 -11.93 -22.33 8.38
C MET A 79 -12.74 -21.51 9.38
N PRO A 80 -13.97 -21.91 9.77
CA PRO A 80 -14.74 -21.21 10.80
C PRO A 80 -13.97 -21.12 12.12
N ALA A 81 -13.99 -19.96 12.77
CA ALA A 81 -13.26 -19.70 14.02
C ALA A 81 -14.03 -18.74 14.94
N SER A 82 -13.84 -18.88 16.25
CA SER A 82 -14.56 -18.13 17.28
C SER A 82 -13.65 -17.13 18.00
N PRO A 83 -14.16 -15.93 18.37
CA PRO A 83 -13.35 -14.92 19.03
C PRO A 83 -12.98 -15.33 20.46
N GLY A 84 -11.76 -15.02 20.89
CA GLY A 84 -11.25 -15.31 22.24
C GLY A 84 -10.77 -16.74 22.48
N LEU A 85 -10.88 -17.65 21.51
CA LEU A 85 -10.24 -18.97 21.58
C LEU A 85 -8.78 -18.90 21.12
N THR A 86 -7.96 -19.84 21.59
CA THR A 86 -6.55 -19.96 21.18
C THR A 86 -6.45 -20.97 20.06
N TYR A 87 -5.85 -20.57 18.94
CA TYR A 87 -5.52 -21.45 17.83
C TYR A 87 -4.03 -21.76 17.85
N LYS A 88 -3.69 -23.05 17.80
CA LYS A 88 -2.32 -23.57 17.73
C LYS A 88 -2.03 -24.03 16.33
N LEU A 89 -1.16 -23.31 15.63
CA LEU A 89 -0.58 -23.76 14.38
C LEU A 89 0.70 -24.57 14.69
N ALA A 90 0.87 -25.69 14.02
CA ALA A 90 2.16 -26.36 13.87
C ALA A 90 2.40 -26.69 12.39
N PHE A 91 3.66 -26.79 11.97
CA PHE A 91 4.06 -27.28 10.64
C PHE A 91 5.56 -27.58 10.67
N TYR A 92 6.04 -28.39 9.74
CA TYR A 92 7.46 -28.54 9.52
C TYR A 92 7.93 -27.61 8.40
N ALA A 93 9.13 -27.05 8.54
CA ALA A 93 9.79 -26.31 7.48
C ALA A 93 11.29 -26.59 7.44
N ARG A 94 11.88 -26.41 6.25
CA ARG A 94 13.33 -26.37 6.05
C ARG A 94 13.68 -25.31 5.00
N ALA A 95 14.88 -24.73 5.08
CA ALA A 95 15.29 -23.67 4.18
C ALA A 95 16.66 -23.91 3.56
N LYS A 96 16.72 -23.80 2.24
CA LYS A 96 17.92 -23.98 1.41
C LYS A 96 18.40 -22.59 0.96
N GLY A 97 19.19 -21.91 1.80
CA GLY A 97 19.73 -20.57 1.53
C GLY A 97 19.48 -19.55 2.65
N ALA A 98 19.85 -18.29 2.41
CA ALA A 98 19.69 -17.17 3.35
C ALA A 98 18.26 -16.58 3.34
N ASN A 99 17.28 -17.46 3.32
CA ASN A 99 15.91 -17.19 2.92
C ASN A 99 15.14 -16.60 4.09
N LYS A 100 14.15 -15.75 3.81
CA LYS A 100 13.32 -15.15 4.85
C LYS A 100 11.85 -15.21 4.44
N GLY A 101 11.07 -15.95 5.19
CA GLY A 101 9.62 -15.99 5.06
C GLY A 101 8.98 -16.32 6.38
N ALA A 102 7.65 -16.24 6.43
CA ALA A 102 6.89 -16.60 7.61
C ALA A 102 5.58 -17.29 7.25
N VAL A 103 5.07 -18.05 8.22
CA VAL A 103 3.70 -18.52 8.23
C VAL A 103 2.92 -17.68 9.23
N TYR A 104 1.78 -17.18 8.79
CA TYR A 104 0.88 -16.26 9.49
C TYR A 104 -0.47 -16.93 9.76
N LEU A 105 -1.15 -16.49 10.81
CA LEU A 105 -2.57 -16.73 11.00
C LEU A 105 -3.36 -15.46 10.69
N ARG A 106 -4.22 -15.53 9.67
CA ARG A 106 -5.17 -14.48 9.30
C ARG A 106 -6.53 -14.76 9.94
N PHE A 107 -6.96 -13.90 10.85
CA PHE A 107 -8.33 -13.90 11.35
C PHE A 107 -9.20 -13.02 10.47
N TYR A 108 -10.45 -13.43 10.26
CA TYR A 108 -11.42 -12.75 9.39
C TYR A 108 -12.71 -12.47 10.16
N ASP A 109 -13.35 -11.34 9.89
CA ASP A 109 -14.69 -11.02 10.41
C ASP A 109 -15.81 -11.71 9.59
N SER A 110 -17.05 -11.55 10.03
CA SER A 110 -18.23 -12.09 9.36
C SER A 110 -18.52 -11.49 7.97
N SER A 111 -17.80 -10.44 7.58
CA SER A 111 -17.82 -9.84 6.23
C SER A 111 -16.62 -10.29 5.37
N GLN A 112 -15.89 -11.33 5.81
CA GLN A 112 -14.68 -11.86 5.18
C GLN A 112 -13.53 -10.85 5.06
N LYS A 113 -13.50 -9.80 5.89
CA LYS A 113 -12.38 -8.88 5.97
C LYS A 113 -11.37 -9.37 7.01
N ILE A 114 -10.07 -9.29 6.70
CA ILE A 114 -9.01 -9.59 7.67
C ILE A 114 -9.09 -8.62 8.87
N ILE A 115 -9.07 -9.16 10.07
CA ILE A 115 -8.99 -8.41 11.33
C ILE A 115 -7.51 -8.17 11.65
N ASP A 116 -7.18 -6.92 11.94
CA ASP A 116 -5.81 -6.43 12.17
C ASP A 116 -4.75 -6.99 11.18
N PRO A 117 -4.88 -6.69 9.87
CA PRO A 117 -3.94 -7.16 8.85
C PRO A 117 -2.50 -6.63 9.03
N GLN A 118 -2.27 -5.70 9.96
CA GLN A 118 -0.96 -5.11 10.24
C GLN A 118 -0.21 -5.87 11.35
N ASN A 119 -0.93 -6.52 12.27
CA ASN A 119 -0.33 -7.24 13.41
C ASN A 119 -0.63 -8.75 13.40
N LEU A 120 -0.68 -9.35 12.20
CA LEU A 120 -0.95 -10.78 12.01
C LEU A 120 0.05 -11.67 12.79
N PRO A 121 -0.41 -12.54 13.71
CA PRO A 121 0.44 -13.50 14.40
C PRO A 121 1.18 -14.38 13.40
N ASN A 122 2.50 -14.56 13.59
CA ASN A 122 3.34 -15.28 12.65
C ASN A 122 4.59 -15.88 13.29
N VAL A 123 5.20 -16.83 12.58
CA VAL A 123 6.49 -17.43 12.93
C VAL A 123 7.41 -17.43 11.70
N ALA A 124 8.68 -17.05 11.90
CA ALA A 124 9.61 -16.68 10.84
C ALA A 124 10.70 -17.74 10.58
N ILE A 125 10.68 -18.29 9.36
CA ILE A 125 11.69 -19.21 8.83
C ILE A 125 12.79 -18.35 8.19
N SER A 126 13.89 -18.21 8.91
CA SER A 126 14.92 -17.17 8.69
C SER A 126 16.36 -17.69 8.74
N LYS A 127 16.55 -19.02 8.78
CA LYS A 127 17.84 -19.70 8.85
C LYS A 127 17.86 -20.87 7.88
N ALA A 128 18.98 -21.12 7.22
CA ALA A 128 19.20 -22.36 6.50
C ALA A 128 19.23 -23.56 7.48
N GLY A 129 18.62 -24.67 7.10
CA GLY A 129 18.51 -25.87 7.92
C GLY A 129 17.77 -26.99 7.20
N ASP A 130 17.83 -28.21 7.77
CA ASP A 130 16.92 -29.30 7.41
C ASP A 130 15.62 -29.20 8.23
N TRP A 131 14.72 -30.18 8.11
CA TRP A 131 13.38 -30.15 8.73
C TRP A 131 13.37 -29.87 10.23
N GLU A 132 12.73 -28.76 10.60
CA GLU A 132 12.45 -28.33 11.97
C GLU A 132 10.93 -28.14 12.16
N ASN A 133 10.40 -28.43 13.35
CA ASN A 133 9.00 -28.24 13.69
C ASN A 133 8.78 -26.81 14.22
N TYR A 134 7.94 -26.04 13.54
CA TYR A 134 7.58 -24.67 13.88
C TYR A 134 6.17 -24.63 14.48
N THR A 135 5.99 -23.84 15.54
CA THR A 135 4.68 -23.65 16.19
C THR A 135 4.35 -22.19 16.41
N LEU A 136 3.05 -21.87 16.46
CA LEU A 136 2.52 -20.54 16.70
C LEU A 136 1.18 -20.64 17.45
N ASP A 137 1.14 -20.07 18.65
CA ASP A 137 -0.09 -19.86 19.42
C ASP A 137 -0.64 -18.46 19.11
N ALA A 138 -1.94 -18.36 18.78
CA ALA A 138 -2.61 -17.08 18.55
C ALA A 138 -4.03 -17.07 19.16
N VAL A 139 -4.37 -16.03 19.91
CA VAL A 139 -5.76 -15.82 20.40
C VAL A 139 -6.54 -15.08 19.32
N ALA A 140 -7.71 -15.61 18.95
CA ALA A 140 -8.59 -14.99 17.96
C ALA A 140 -9.11 -13.62 18.44
N PRO A 141 -8.93 -12.54 17.66
CA PRO A 141 -9.47 -11.22 17.98
C PRO A 141 -10.99 -11.19 18.14
N ALA A 142 -11.50 -10.17 18.84
CA ALA A 142 -12.93 -9.91 18.91
C ALA A 142 -13.52 -9.67 17.50
N GLY A 143 -14.67 -10.29 17.21
CA GLY A 143 -15.31 -10.23 15.89
C GLY A 143 -14.85 -11.30 14.88
N THR A 144 -13.91 -12.18 15.25
CA THR A 144 -13.52 -13.33 14.42
C THR A 144 -14.72 -14.21 14.07
N ALA A 145 -14.80 -14.61 12.80
CA ALA A 145 -15.72 -15.62 12.27
C ALA A 145 -14.98 -16.72 11.48
N ALA A 146 -13.77 -16.46 10.98
CA ALA A 146 -12.92 -17.46 10.31
C ALA A 146 -11.42 -17.22 10.54
N ILE A 147 -10.61 -18.25 10.29
CA ILE A 147 -9.15 -18.23 10.34
C ILE A 147 -8.57 -18.90 9.09
N ALA A 148 -7.47 -18.39 8.55
CA ALA A 148 -6.70 -19.04 7.50
C ALA A 148 -5.19 -18.97 7.77
N ILE A 149 -4.44 -19.96 7.30
CA ILE A 149 -2.98 -19.99 7.34
C ILE A 149 -2.46 -19.27 6.09
N TRP A 150 -1.52 -18.34 6.21
CA TRP A 150 -0.92 -17.64 5.07
C TRP A 150 0.60 -17.82 5.08
N ILE A 151 1.14 -18.34 3.97
CA ILE A 151 2.55 -18.64 3.76
C ILE A 151 3.12 -17.58 2.82
N HIS A 152 4.20 -16.93 3.23
CA HIS A 152 4.72 -15.73 2.56
C HIS A 152 6.24 -15.59 2.73
N SER A 153 6.99 -15.65 1.63
CA SER A 153 8.40 -15.21 1.57
C SER A 153 8.51 -13.70 1.39
N TRP A 154 9.51 -13.05 2.00
CA TRP A 154 9.65 -11.60 2.00
C TRP A 154 10.61 -11.10 0.92
N SER A 155 10.27 -9.97 0.32
CA SER A 155 11.04 -9.36 -0.77
C SER A 155 12.49 -9.05 -0.38
N GLY A 156 13.39 -9.22 -1.34
CA GLY A 156 14.82 -8.97 -1.18
C GLY A 156 15.63 -10.11 -0.56
N ALA A 157 15.03 -11.27 -0.23
CA ALA A 157 15.73 -12.41 0.37
C ALA A 157 15.44 -13.75 -0.35
N THR A 158 16.09 -13.96 -1.50
CA THR A 158 15.81 -15.07 -2.42
C THR A 158 16.35 -16.44 -1.94
N GLY A 159 15.48 -17.44 -2.00
CA GLY A 159 15.82 -18.87 -2.06
C GLY A 159 14.66 -19.78 -1.63
N THR A 160 14.91 -21.09 -1.60
CA THR A 160 13.88 -22.11 -1.41
C THR A 160 13.55 -22.38 0.07
N ILE A 161 12.30 -22.14 0.49
CA ILE A 161 11.75 -22.63 1.76
C ILE A 161 10.75 -23.74 1.44
N GLU A 162 10.89 -24.89 2.09
CA GLU A 162 10.00 -26.03 1.93
C GLU A 162 9.20 -26.24 3.22
N PHE A 163 7.92 -26.56 3.10
CA PHE A 163 6.98 -26.69 4.21
C PHE A 163 6.12 -27.94 4.06
N ASP A 164 5.79 -28.59 5.17
CA ASP A 164 5.01 -29.82 5.19
C ASP A 164 4.23 -29.98 6.53
N ASP A 165 3.31 -30.93 6.57
CA ASP A 165 2.59 -31.39 7.77
C ASP A 165 1.96 -30.29 8.63
N PHE A 166 1.21 -29.38 8.00
CA PHE A 166 0.51 -28.33 8.74
C PHE A 166 -0.60 -28.93 9.62
N SER A 167 -0.65 -28.55 10.90
CA SER A 167 -1.82 -28.74 11.74
C SER A 167 -2.28 -27.40 12.31
N LEU A 168 -3.59 -27.29 12.51
CA LEU A 168 -4.19 -26.17 13.22
C LEU A 168 -5.17 -26.76 14.23
N GLU A 169 -5.03 -26.42 15.50
CA GLU A 169 -5.89 -26.90 16.58
C GLU A 169 -6.58 -25.72 17.26
N GLU A 170 -7.91 -25.80 17.44
CA GLU A 170 -8.63 -24.96 18.38
C GLU A 170 -8.43 -25.50 19.79
N VAL A 171 -7.79 -24.71 20.66
CA VAL A 171 -7.63 -25.03 22.07
C VAL A 171 -8.69 -24.27 22.86
N GLY A 172 -9.60 -25.02 23.46
CA GLY A 172 -10.72 -24.48 24.21
C GLY A 172 -10.28 -23.62 25.40
N GLY A 173 -10.37 -22.30 25.22
CA GLY A 173 -10.57 -21.38 26.33
C GLY A 173 -11.90 -21.70 27.01
N SER A 174 -11.95 -21.68 28.34
CA SER A 174 -13.10 -22.17 29.10
C SER A 174 -14.37 -21.30 28.93
N GLY A 175 -15.19 -21.56 27.90
CA GLY A 175 -16.45 -20.82 27.68
C GLY A 175 -17.32 -21.25 26.48
N ALA A 176 -18.17 -22.27 26.68
CA ALA A 176 -19.47 -22.48 26.03
C ALA A 176 -19.61 -22.65 24.48
N SER A 177 -19.58 -23.92 24.01
CA SER A 177 -20.71 -24.68 23.39
C SER A 177 -21.51 -24.09 22.18
N THR A 178 -21.89 -24.80 21.09
CA THR A 178 -22.14 -26.25 20.81
C THR A 178 -22.11 -26.65 19.30
N SER A 179 -21.63 -27.88 18.97
CA SER A 179 -22.10 -28.83 17.88
C SER A 179 -22.21 -28.42 16.39
N SER A 180 -21.96 -29.25 15.35
CA SER A 180 -21.49 -30.66 15.23
C SER A 180 -21.16 -31.08 13.76
N ALA A 181 -20.16 -31.97 13.55
CA ALA A 181 -19.99 -33.08 12.55
C ALA A 181 -20.61 -33.02 11.11
N SER A 182 -20.08 -33.62 10.01
CA SER A 182 -18.84 -34.32 9.55
C SER A 182 -19.00 -34.57 8.00
N VAL A 183 -18.24 -35.30 7.14
CA VAL A 183 -17.18 -36.36 7.09
C VAL A 183 -16.35 -36.18 5.77
N PRO A 184 -15.05 -36.57 5.64
CA PRO A 184 -14.23 -36.32 4.42
C PRO A 184 -14.00 -37.51 3.45
N VAL A 185 -13.52 -37.22 2.23
CA VAL A 185 -12.93 -38.12 1.20
C VAL A 185 -11.81 -37.36 0.44
N ALA A 186 -10.83 -38.03 -0.20
CA ALA A 186 -9.66 -37.43 -0.89
C ALA A 186 -9.36 -38.08 -2.27
N SER A 187 -8.52 -37.46 -3.13
CA SER A 187 -7.31 -38.10 -3.76
C SER A 187 -6.67 -37.43 -5.02
N VAL A 188 -5.45 -36.88 -4.85
CA VAL A 188 -4.18 -37.08 -5.64
C VAL A 188 -4.06 -36.66 -7.14
N VAL A 189 -2.80 -36.58 -7.62
CA VAL A 189 -2.20 -36.61 -9.00
C VAL A 189 -1.98 -35.27 -9.80
N PRO A 190 -1.05 -35.15 -10.81
CA PRO A 190 0.20 -34.39 -10.61
C PRO A 190 0.60 -33.35 -11.71
N ALA A 191 1.88 -32.93 -11.76
CA ALA A 191 2.41 -31.69 -12.36
C ALA A 191 3.06 -31.72 -13.78
N SER A 192 3.37 -30.53 -14.34
CA SER A 192 4.29 -30.28 -15.48
C SER A 192 5.01 -28.90 -15.39
N LYS A 193 5.71 -28.39 -16.45
CA LYS A 193 6.84 -27.40 -16.36
C LYS A 193 6.70 -26.05 -17.15
N PRO A 194 7.57 -25.01 -16.92
CA PRO A 194 7.25 -23.56 -17.08
C PRO A 194 8.00 -22.75 -18.22
N SER A 195 7.88 -21.39 -18.22
CA SER A 195 8.46 -20.41 -19.18
C SER A 195 8.89 -19.03 -18.56
N GLU A 196 9.21 -17.98 -19.37
CA GLU A 196 10.18 -16.86 -19.11
C GLU A 196 9.63 -15.41 -18.85
N PRO A 197 10.48 -14.41 -18.42
CA PRO A 197 10.05 -13.11 -17.83
C PRO A 197 10.20 -11.81 -18.70
N THR A 198 9.79 -10.66 -18.11
CA THR A 198 9.64 -9.30 -18.72
C THR A 198 10.90 -8.41 -18.72
N ALA A 199 10.99 -7.42 -19.62
CA ALA A 199 12.22 -6.63 -19.91
C ALA A 199 12.20 -5.12 -19.51
N VAL A 200 13.41 -4.56 -19.33
CA VAL A 200 13.67 -3.12 -19.03
C VAL A 200 13.47 -2.23 -20.25
N ILE A 201 12.94 -1.01 -20.05
CA ILE A 201 12.63 -0.05 -21.11
C ILE A 201 13.82 0.91 -21.32
N THR A 202 14.49 0.79 -22.48
CA THR A 202 15.61 1.67 -22.84
C THR A 202 15.17 3.13 -22.99
N ARG A 203 15.92 4.05 -22.36
CA ARG A 203 15.75 5.51 -22.44
C ARG A 203 17.12 6.16 -22.56
N GLU A 204 17.24 7.27 -23.28
CA GLU A 204 18.51 8.03 -23.40
C GLU A 204 18.97 8.64 -22.07
N LYS A 205 18.00 9.01 -21.22
CA LYS A 205 18.20 9.56 -19.88
C LYS A 205 17.10 9.01 -18.96
N PRO A 206 17.37 8.83 -17.65
CA PRO A 206 16.33 8.61 -16.65
C PRO A 206 15.17 9.60 -16.77
N ALA A 207 13.94 9.11 -16.60
CA ALA A 207 12.79 9.99 -16.43
C ALA A 207 12.79 10.55 -15.00
N MET A 208 12.39 11.82 -14.86
CA MET A 208 12.11 12.41 -13.56
C MET A 208 10.70 12.03 -13.11
N ILE A 209 10.52 11.66 -11.84
CA ILE A 209 9.22 11.26 -11.28
C ILE A 209 8.81 12.25 -10.21
N VAL A 210 7.64 12.86 -10.41
CA VAL A 210 6.94 13.66 -9.40
C VAL A 210 5.77 12.84 -8.87
N LEU A 211 5.90 12.34 -7.65
CA LEU A 211 4.81 11.67 -6.92
C LEU A 211 3.86 12.72 -6.36
N LYS A 212 2.84 13.08 -7.15
CA LYS A 212 1.79 14.03 -6.79
C LYS A 212 0.73 13.30 -5.95
N LEU A 213 0.79 13.45 -4.64
CA LEU A 213 -0.18 12.83 -3.74
C LEU A 213 -1.18 13.88 -3.24
N ASP A 214 -2.45 13.64 -3.53
CA ASP A 214 -3.58 14.56 -3.41
C ASP A 214 -4.38 14.29 -2.13
N ASP A 215 -5.17 15.28 -1.72
CA ASP A 215 -6.10 15.22 -0.57
C ASP A 215 -5.46 15.03 0.82
N LEU A 216 -4.32 15.68 1.09
CA LEU A 216 -3.83 15.82 2.46
C LEU A 216 -4.73 16.79 3.23
N LYS A 217 -5.67 16.21 3.98
CA LYS A 217 -6.65 16.92 4.81
C LYS A 217 -6.56 16.44 6.25
N VAL A 218 -6.47 17.40 7.18
CA VAL A 218 -6.57 17.12 8.61
C VAL A 218 -7.98 16.62 8.93
N SER A 219 -8.08 15.55 9.71
CA SER A 219 -9.37 14.98 10.13
C SER A 219 -10.17 15.93 11.03
N GLY A 220 -11.49 15.71 11.13
CA GLY A 220 -12.37 16.54 11.96
C GLY A 220 -12.02 16.58 13.46
N GLY A 221 -11.19 15.66 13.94
CA GLY A 221 -10.65 15.61 15.30
C GLY A 221 -9.20 16.10 15.42
N GLY A 222 -8.70 16.89 14.45
CA GLY A 222 -7.38 17.54 14.48
C GLY A 222 -6.19 16.67 14.08
N ARG A 223 -6.39 15.36 13.91
CA ARG A 223 -5.33 14.37 13.66
C ARG A 223 -5.04 14.18 12.17
N LEU A 224 -3.80 13.79 11.89
CA LEU A 224 -3.35 13.29 10.58
C LEU A 224 -4.04 11.94 10.28
N PRO A 225 -4.54 11.69 9.06
CA PRO A 225 -4.99 10.35 8.66
C PRO A 225 -3.80 9.37 8.57
N THR A 226 -4.00 8.12 9.00
CA THR A 226 -2.96 7.09 9.15
C THR A 226 -2.21 6.77 7.85
N GLU A 227 -2.87 7.01 6.73
CA GLU A 227 -2.41 6.69 5.38
C GLU A 227 -1.23 7.58 4.98
N TRP A 228 -1.22 8.84 5.43
CA TRP A 228 -0.16 9.81 5.16
C TRP A 228 1.12 9.52 5.94
N GLN A 229 0.98 9.02 7.18
CA GLN A 229 2.12 8.53 7.95
C GLN A 229 2.77 7.33 7.23
N ARG A 230 1.96 6.36 6.80
CA ARG A 230 2.42 5.17 6.05
C ARG A 230 3.12 5.54 4.75
N VAL A 231 2.58 6.48 3.97
CA VAL A 231 3.26 7.03 2.78
C VAL A 231 4.62 7.61 3.15
N LEU A 232 4.68 8.48 4.16
CA LEU A 232 5.94 9.13 4.54
C LEU A 232 7.00 8.13 5.02
N ASP A 233 6.61 7.05 5.69
CA ASP A 233 7.57 6.03 6.15
C ASP A 233 8.07 5.15 5.01
N ILE A 234 7.22 4.75 4.05
CA ILE A 234 7.64 4.09 2.80
C ILE A 234 8.67 4.96 2.05
N LEU A 235 8.40 6.26 1.92
CA LEU A 235 9.28 7.22 1.25
C LEU A 235 10.63 7.38 1.99
N LYS A 236 10.61 7.49 3.33
CA LYS A 236 11.83 7.59 4.16
C LYS A 236 12.70 6.35 4.05
N VAL A 237 12.13 5.14 4.18
CA VAL A 237 12.87 3.87 4.08
C VAL A 237 13.56 3.72 2.73
N ARG A 238 12.91 4.18 1.65
CA ARG A 238 13.41 4.12 0.27
C ARG A 238 14.24 5.35 -0.14
N ASN A 239 14.36 6.37 0.70
CA ASN A 239 14.94 7.71 0.40
C ASN A 239 14.38 8.34 -0.90
N ILE A 240 13.05 8.26 -1.07
CA ILE A 240 12.32 8.74 -2.24
C ILE A 240 11.68 10.10 -1.95
N LYS A 241 11.79 11.04 -2.90
CA LYS A 241 11.09 12.33 -2.85
C LYS A 241 9.67 12.23 -3.38
N ALA A 242 8.76 13.00 -2.79
CA ALA A 242 7.36 13.12 -3.20
C ALA A 242 6.81 14.53 -2.95
N SER A 243 5.53 14.75 -3.25
CA SER A 243 4.88 16.03 -2.96
C SER A 243 3.43 15.89 -2.54
N PHE A 244 3.04 16.48 -1.41
CA PHE A 244 1.72 16.30 -0.78
C PHE A 244 0.84 17.56 -0.91
N GLY A 245 -0.36 17.40 -1.47
CA GLY A 245 -1.30 18.47 -1.76
C GLY A 245 -2.19 18.79 -0.56
N ILE A 246 -1.95 19.93 0.09
CA ILE A 246 -2.70 20.33 1.28
C ILE A 246 -4.03 20.98 0.88
N ILE A 247 -5.11 20.51 1.50
CA ILE A 247 -6.41 21.22 1.54
C ILE A 247 -6.39 22.15 2.75
N CYS A 248 -6.17 23.43 2.51
CA CYS A 248 -5.59 24.35 3.51
C CYS A 248 -6.51 24.68 4.70
N ASP A 249 -7.84 24.70 4.55
CA ASP A 249 -8.81 25.00 5.62
C ASP A 249 -8.67 24.05 6.81
N SER A 250 -8.20 22.83 6.54
CA SER A 250 -8.01 21.79 7.55
C SER A 250 -6.86 22.12 8.52
N LEU A 251 -5.87 22.94 8.12
CA LEU A 251 -4.80 23.42 9.00
C LEU A 251 -5.32 24.29 10.15
N ALA A 252 -6.49 24.93 10.01
CA ALA A 252 -7.12 25.69 11.09
C ALA A 252 -7.63 24.80 12.24
N LYS A 253 -7.71 23.48 12.02
CA LYS A 253 -8.20 22.47 12.99
C LYS A 253 -7.07 21.54 13.48
N ALA A 254 -5.84 21.71 12.99
CA ALA A 254 -4.73 20.79 13.23
C ALA A 254 -4.26 20.75 14.69
N ASP A 255 -4.08 19.53 15.20
CA ASP A 255 -3.29 19.31 16.42
C ASP A 255 -1.84 19.82 16.20
N PRO A 256 -1.17 20.39 17.22
CA PRO A 256 0.21 20.86 17.09
C PRO A 256 1.20 19.79 16.61
N SER A 257 0.92 18.51 16.87
CA SER A 257 1.69 17.36 16.36
C SER A 257 1.60 17.21 14.84
N VAL A 258 0.46 17.51 14.22
CA VAL A 258 0.28 17.47 12.77
C VAL A 258 0.97 18.65 12.11
N ILE A 259 0.89 19.84 12.73
CA ILE A 259 1.66 21.02 12.31
C ILE A 259 3.17 20.75 12.38
N GLN A 260 3.66 20.06 13.41
CA GLN A 260 5.06 19.68 13.51
C GLN A 260 5.43 18.61 12.47
N TRP A 261 4.61 17.59 12.26
CA TRP A 261 4.82 16.55 11.24
C TRP A 261 5.00 17.13 9.83
N ILE A 262 4.18 18.13 9.45
CA ILE A 262 4.31 18.83 8.16
C ILE A 262 5.65 19.58 8.10
N LYS A 263 6.06 20.26 9.17
CA LYS A 263 7.36 20.97 9.25
C LYS A 263 8.54 20.02 9.16
N ASP A 264 8.52 18.90 9.88
CA ASP A 264 9.58 17.89 9.87
C ASP A 264 9.72 17.23 8.49
N ALA A 265 8.59 16.88 7.86
CA ALA A 265 8.55 16.34 6.50
C ALA A 265 9.09 17.34 5.47
N HIS A 266 8.74 18.63 5.59
CA HIS A 266 9.25 19.69 4.73
C HIS A 266 10.76 19.91 4.91
N GLN A 267 11.20 20.04 6.17
CA GLN A 267 12.61 20.28 6.53
C GLN A 267 13.52 19.12 6.14
N SER A 268 12.99 17.89 6.03
CA SER A 268 13.75 16.72 5.54
C SER A 268 14.17 16.81 4.06
N GLY A 269 13.54 17.67 3.26
CA GLY A 269 13.74 17.73 1.80
C GLY A 269 13.18 16.54 1.02
N LEU A 270 12.50 15.59 1.67
CA LEU A 270 11.81 14.47 1.02
C LEU A 270 10.41 14.85 0.51
N VAL A 271 9.75 15.84 1.12
CA VAL A 271 8.37 16.24 0.77
C VAL A 271 8.27 17.73 0.47
N GLU A 272 7.86 18.04 -0.75
CA GLU A 272 7.35 19.37 -1.09
C GLU A 272 5.84 19.42 -0.85
N PHE A 273 5.39 20.31 0.03
CA PHE A 273 3.97 20.57 0.21
C PHE A 273 3.50 21.59 -0.82
N TRP A 274 2.31 21.38 -1.37
CA TRP A 274 1.77 22.21 -2.46
C TRP A 274 0.27 22.46 -2.31
N PHE A 275 -0.23 23.49 -2.98
CA PHE A 275 -1.59 24.00 -2.78
C PHE A 275 -2.63 23.18 -3.55
N HIS A 276 -3.56 22.53 -2.83
CA HIS A 276 -4.65 21.72 -3.41
C HIS A 276 -6.04 22.32 -3.18
N GLY A 277 -6.13 23.64 -3.07
CA GLY A 277 -7.37 24.35 -2.76
C GLY A 277 -7.52 24.68 -1.28
N LEU A 278 -8.36 25.67 -1.00
CA LEU A 278 -8.68 26.06 0.37
C LEU A 278 -9.49 24.96 1.03
N ASN A 279 -10.55 24.45 0.38
CA ASN A 279 -11.45 23.48 1.02
C ASN A 279 -11.93 22.33 0.14
N HIS A 280 -11.55 22.28 -1.15
CA HIS A 280 -11.95 21.25 -2.14
C HIS A 280 -13.46 21.25 -2.43
N ASP A 281 -14.08 22.43 -2.40
CA ASP A 281 -15.52 22.60 -2.53
C ASP A 281 -16.02 22.48 -3.99
N VAL A 282 -17.11 21.73 -4.18
CA VAL A 282 -17.90 21.69 -5.42
C VAL A 282 -19.33 22.08 -5.06
N ARG A 283 -19.74 23.31 -5.42
CA ARG A 283 -21.08 23.84 -5.13
C ARG A 283 -21.98 23.81 -6.36
N THR A 284 -23.29 23.78 -6.15
CA THR A 284 -24.28 23.99 -7.22
C THR A 284 -24.99 25.32 -7.00
N GLU A 285 -25.04 26.18 -8.02
CA GLU A 285 -25.68 27.50 -7.96
C GLU A 285 -26.53 27.68 -9.22
N ASN A 286 -27.82 27.97 -9.07
CA ASN A 286 -28.78 28.09 -10.19
C ASN A 286 -28.80 26.87 -11.16
N GLY A 287 -28.49 25.68 -10.65
CA GLY A 287 -28.40 24.42 -11.43
C GLY A 287 -27.04 24.17 -12.09
N VAL A 288 -26.10 25.13 -12.02
CA VAL A 288 -24.73 24.98 -12.54
C VAL A 288 -23.81 24.50 -11.43
N GLN A 289 -23.06 23.43 -11.66
CA GLN A 289 -22.00 22.97 -10.74
C GLN A 289 -20.71 23.76 -10.96
N MET A 290 -20.01 24.08 -9.87
CA MET A 290 -18.75 24.82 -9.87
C MET A 290 -17.76 24.20 -8.88
N ALA A 291 -16.67 23.63 -9.38
CA ALA A 291 -15.54 23.22 -8.54
C ALA A 291 -14.79 24.45 -8.02
N GLU A 292 -13.87 24.26 -7.08
CA GLU A 292 -13.22 25.37 -6.36
C GLU A 292 -12.56 26.41 -7.30
N PHE A 293 -11.99 25.95 -8.41
CA PHE A 293 -11.36 26.79 -9.43
C PHE A 293 -12.04 26.65 -10.81
N LYS A 294 -13.32 26.25 -10.85
CA LYS A 294 -14.05 26.05 -12.11
C LYS A 294 -15.43 26.69 -12.08
N GLY A 295 -15.65 27.67 -12.96
CA GLY A 295 -16.88 28.46 -13.08
C GLY A 295 -17.00 29.57 -12.03
N ARG A 296 -16.10 29.65 -11.06
CA ARG A 296 -16.13 30.67 -10.00
C ARG A 296 -15.44 31.97 -10.45
N PRO A 297 -15.95 33.16 -10.07
CA PRO A 297 -15.32 34.43 -10.43
C PRO A 297 -13.85 34.53 -9.99
N TYR A 298 -13.05 35.25 -10.77
CA TYR A 298 -11.64 35.54 -10.49
C TYR A 298 -11.40 36.02 -9.05
N ASP A 299 -12.23 36.93 -8.53
CA ASP A 299 -12.07 37.45 -7.16
C ASP A 299 -12.42 36.43 -6.06
N GLU A 300 -13.19 35.36 -6.34
CA GLU A 300 -13.30 34.21 -5.42
C GLU A 300 -12.08 33.31 -5.52
N GLN A 301 -11.65 32.98 -6.75
CA GLN A 301 -10.47 32.13 -6.95
C GLN A 301 -9.22 32.76 -6.33
N LYS A 302 -8.94 34.04 -6.57
CA LYS A 302 -7.79 34.78 -6.03
C LYS A 302 -7.76 34.76 -4.51
N ARG A 303 -8.89 35.10 -3.88
CA ARG A 303 -9.00 35.12 -2.41
C ARG A 303 -8.71 33.75 -1.79
N ARG A 304 -9.08 32.64 -2.45
CA ARG A 304 -8.78 31.28 -1.96
C ARG A 304 -7.28 30.97 -1.96
N PHE A 305 -6.50 31.49 -2.91
CA PHE A 305 -5.03 31.43 -2.85
C PHE A 305 -4.50 32.29 -1.69
N GLU A 306 -4.98 33.53 -1.55
CA GLU A 306 -4.51 34.49 -0.54
C GLU A 306 -4.81 34.06 0.91
N GLU A 307 -6.03 33.55 1.17
CA GLU A 307 -6.43 32.96 2.44
C GLU A 307 -5.59 31.71 2.78
N SER A 308 -5.32 30.86 1.78
CA SER A 308 -4.55 29.64 1.96
C SER A 308 -3.07 29.92 2.24
N GLU A 309 -2.43 30.82 1.50
CA GLU A 309 -1.07 31.27 1.78
C GLU A 309 -0.96 31.94 3.15
N SER A 310 -1.96 32.76 3.54
CA SER A 310 -1.98 33.38 4.87
C SER A 310 -2.03 32.33 5.99
N LEU A 311 -2.89 31.33 5.87
CA LEU A 311 -3.05 30.25 6.84
C LEU A 311 -1.82 29.31 6.87
N VAL A 312 -1.23 29.00 5.72
CA VAL A 312 0.01 28.20 5.63
C VAL A 312 1.17 28.94 6.26
N ARG A 313 1.34 30.25 6.00
CA ARG A 313 2.35 31.08 6.67
C ARG A 313 2.16 31.11 8.18
N GLU A 314 0.93 31.29 8.66
CA GLU A 314 0.61 31.34 10.08
C GLU A 314 0.92 30.02 10.82
N LYS A 315 0.49 28.87 10.26
CA LYS A 315 0.65 27.56 10.93
C LYS A 315 2.00 26.92 10.66
N LEU A 316 2.44 26.92 9.39
CA LEU A 316 3.56 26.13 8.90
C LEU A 316 4.87 26.94 8.76
N GLY A 317 4.80 28.27 8.64
CA GLY A 317 5.98 29.14 8.60
C GLY A 317 6.76 29.12 7.27
N PHE A 318 6.19 28.54 6.22
CA PHE A 318 6.70 28.57 4.84
C PHE A 318 5.59 29.03 3.87
N THR A 319 5.89 29.04 2.57
CA THR A 319 4.98 29.42 1.46
C THR A 319 4.89 28.26 0.47
N LEU A 320 3.71 28.05 -0.12
CA LEU A 320 3.51 27.11 -1.22
C LEU A 320 3.82 27.81 -2.55
N VAL A 321 4.81 27.30 -3.30
CA VAL A 321 5.17 27.80 -4.64
C VAL A 321 4.55 26.99 -5.78
N THR A 322 3.91 25.88 -5.44
CA THR A 322 3.35 24.89 -6.36
C THR A 322 1.85 24.78 -6.15
N PHE A 323 1.09 24.81 -7.24
CA PHE A 323 -0.36 24.61 -7.28
C PHE A 323 -0.73 23.34 -8.05
N GLY A 324 -1.72 22.60 -7.56
CA GLY A 324 -2.41 21.58 -8.35
C GLY A 324 -3.91 21.69 -8.07
N PRO A 325 -4.77 21.98 -9.06
CA PRO A 325 -6.17 22.23 -8.78
C PRO A 325 -6.89 20.93 -8.32
N PRO A 326 -7.76 20.99 -7.30
CA PRO A 326 -8.59 19.88 -6.86
C PRO A 326 -9.46 19.28 -7.98
N GLY A 327 -9.80 18.00 -7.84
CA GLY A 327 -10.68 17.29 -8.76
C GLY A 327 -12.11 17.86 -8.72
N GLY A 328 -12.59 18.37 -9.86
CA GLY A 328 -13.94 18.96 -10.00
C GLY A 328 -15.02 18.00 -10.50
N GLY A 329 -14.81 16.69 -10.43
CA GLY A 329 -15.71 15.69 -11.02
C GLY A 329 -15.89 15.93 -12.53
N THR A 330 -17.13 15.95 -13.00
CA THR A 330 -17.48 16.22 -14.41
C THR A 330 -17.35 17.69 -14.83
N VAL A 331 -17.17 18.63 -13.88
CA VAL A 331 -17.05 20.07 -14.17
C VAL A 331 -15.65 20.42 -14.71
N GLY A 332 -14.64 19.62 -14.36
CA GLY A 332 -13.23 19.94 -14.57
C GLY A 332 -12.64 20.82 -13.47
N SER A 333 -11.31 20.99 -13.48
CA SER A 333 -10.56 21.49 -12.32
C SER A 333 -10.10 22.95 -12.37
N PHE A 334 -10.00 23.58 -13.55
CA PHE A 334 -9.52 24.96 -13.71
C PHE A 334 -10.11 25.67 -14.94
N ASP A 335 -10.04 26.99 -14.99
CA ASP A 335 -10.44 27.84 -16.13
C ASP A 335 -9.52 29.08 -16.33
N GLU A 336 -9.94 29.98 -17.23
CA GLU A 336 -9.25 31.24 -17.54
C GLU A 336 -9.06 32.14 -16.32
N ALA A 337 -9.99 32.12 -15.36
CA ALA A 337 -9.83 32.86 -14.12
C ALA A 337 -8.76 32.22 -13.23
N THR A 338 -8.64 30.88 -13.20
CA THR A 338 -7.50 30.20 -12.55
C THR A 338 -6.17 30.55 -13.20
N ILE A 339 -6.12 30.55 -14.54
CA ILE A 339 -4.93 30.94 -15.31
C ILE A 339 -4.51 32.37 -14.99
N ARG A 340 -5.47 33.29 -14.87
CA ARG A 340 -5.21 34.67 -14.46
C ARG A 340 -4.72 34.74 -13.02
N VAL A 341 -5.33 34.03 -12.07
CA VAL A 341 -4.87 33.99 -10.66
C VAL A 341 -3.45 33.44 -10.55
N MET A 342 -3.11 32.39 -11.30
CA MET A 342 -1.75 31.86 -11.37
C MET A 342 -0.73 32.86 -11.94
N ASN A 343 -1.16 33.82 -12.76
CA ASN A 343 -0.32 34.94 -13.20
C ASN A 343 -0.28 36.09 -12.18
N ASP A 344 -1.38 36.38 -11.47
CA ASP A 344 -1.47 37.53 -10.56
C ASP A 344 -0.94 37.26 -9.12
N VAL A 345 -0.95 36.01 -8.62
CA VAL A 345 -0.44 35.65 -7.27
C VAL A 345 1.08 35.43 -7.31
N PRO A 346 1.92 36.27 -6.66
CA PRO A 346 3.37 36.28 -6.89
C PRO A 346 4.10 35.02 -6.40
N GLU A 347 3.59 34.31 -5.41
CA GLU A 347 4.14 33.09 -4.82
C GLU A 347 4.15 31.90 -5.80
N MET A 348 3.10 31.78 -6.61
CA MET A 348 2.87 30.59 -7.44
C MET A 348 3.79 30.58 -8.67
N LYS A 349 4.63 29.54 -8.76
CA LYS A 349 5.65 29.32 -9.81
C LYS A 349 5.45 28.03 -10.58
N VAL A 350 4.93 26.98 -9.95
CA VAL A 350 4.78 25.65 -10.58
C VAL A 350 3.32 25.25 -10.60
N TRP A 351 2.87 24.67 -11.71
CA TRP A 351 1.52 24.13 -11.86
C TRP A 351 1.58 22.64 -12.18
N LEU A 352 1.18 21.81 -11.21
CA LEU A 352 0.90 20.40 -11.40
C LEU A 352 -0.42 20.27 -12.19
N TYR A 353 -0.29 20.28 -13.51
CA TYR A 353 -1.41 20.41 -14.44
C TYR A 353 -2.21 19.10 -14.51
N PRO A 354 -3.55 19.12 -14.43
CA PRO A 354 -4.33 17.90 -14.21
C PRO A 354 -4.45 16.97 -15.44
N GLN A 355 -3.94 17.41 -16.59
CA GLN A 355 -4.12 16.82 -17.93
C GLN A 355 -2.85 16.96 -18.80
N PRO A 356 -2.80 16.33 -19.98
CA PRO A 356 -1.73 16.56 -20.95
C PRO A 356 -1.67 18.03 -21.39
N LEU A 357 -0.50 18.48 -21.87
CA LEU A 357 -0.28 19.88 -22.27
C LEU A 357 -1.18 20.31 -23.44
N ASP A 358 -2.24 21.04 -23.12
CA ASP A 358 -3.18 21.63 -24.07
C ASP A 358 -2.79 23.08 -24.46
N GLU A 359 -3.70 23.78 -25.12
CA GLU A 359 -3.48 25.15 -25.58
C GLU A 359 -3.45 26.17 -24.44
N ALA A 360 -4.26 25.98 -23.39
CA ALA A 360 -4.27 26.84 -22.23
C ALA A 360 -2.96 26.69 -21.43
N GLY A 361 -2.46 25.45 -21.29
CA GLY A 361 -1.16 25.16 -20.71
C GLY A 361 0.00 25.77 -21.52
N ARG A 362 -0.05 25.71 -22.86
CA ARG A 362 0.95 26.39 -23.71
C ARG A 362 0.95 27.91 -23.52
N GLN A 363 -0.21 28.53 -23.37
CA GLN A 363 -0.31 29.98 -23.11
C GLN A 363 0.26 30.35 -21.74
N VAL A 364 0.08 29.51 -20.71
CA VAL A 364 0.75 29.69 -19.40
C VAL A 364 2.27 29.63 -19.53
N VAL A 365 2.81 28.63 -20.23
CA VAL A 365 4.27 28.51 -20.46
C VAL A 365 4.82 29.69 -21.26
N ALA A 366 4.09 30.15 -22.30
CA ALA A 366 4.47 31.31 -23.09
C ALA A 366 4.50 32.63 -22.29
N GLY A 367 3.74 32.71 -21.19
CA GLY A 367 3.80 33.82 -20.23
C GLY A 367 5.07 33.85 -19.37
N GLY A 368 5.87 32.78 -19.35
CA GLY A 368 7.19 32.72 -18.71
C GLY A 368 7.24 32.80 -17.18
N LYS A 369 6.10 33.04 -16.51
CA LYS A 369 6.01 33.19 -15.05
C LYS A 369 5.78 31.85 -14.32
N VAL A 370 5.12 30.90 -14.98
CA VAL A 370 4.68 29.63 -14.37
C VAL A 370 5.10 28.44 -15.20
N VAL A 371 5.77 27.48 -14.56
CA VAL A 371 6.18 26.21 -15.17
C VAL A 371 5.03 25.22 -15.09
N ILE A 372 4.49 24.81 -16.23
CA ILE A 372 3.56 23.69 -16.34
C ILE A 372 4.34 22.38 -16.18
N LEU A 373 3.87 21.52 -15.26
CA LEU A 373 4.22 20.10 -15.19
C LEU A 373 2.97 19.28 -15.57
N ASP A 374 2.91 18.80 -16.80
CA ASP A 374 1.73 18.12 -17.36
C ASP A 374 1.71 16.59 -17.12
N ARG A 375 0.53 16.00 -17.28
CA ARG A 375 0.25 14.59 -16.98
C ARG A 375 -0.08 13.79 -18.23
N GLU A 376 0.50 12.61 -18.37
CA GLU A 376 0.00 11.58 -19.28
C GLU A 376 -1.00 10.71 -18.54
N TRP A 377 -2.31 10.83 -18.81
CA TRP A 377 -3.32 10.00 -18.15
C TRP A 377 -3.05 8.47 -18.21
N PRO A 378 -2.48 7.90 -19.29
CA PRO A 378 -2.11 6.49 -19.32
C PRO A 378 -0.97 6.10 -18.36
N VAL A 379 -0.23 7.06 -17.78
CA VAL A 379 0.90 6.84 -16.86
C VAL A 379 0.58 7.50 -15.52
N ASN A 380 -0.11 6.78 -14.64
CA ASN A 380 -0.60 7.28 -13.36
C ASN A 380 -0.49 6.20 -12.29
N ILE A 381 -0.35 6.56 -11.00
CA ILE A 381 -0.37 5.55 -9.92
C ILE A 381 -1.70 4.81 -9.94
N GLU A 382 -2.80 5.55 -10.01
CA GLU A 382 -4.16 5.02 -9.93
C GLU A 382 -4.80 4.84 -11.30
N GLN A 383 -5.25 3.62 -11.60
CA GLN A 383 -6.14 3.29 -12.72
C GLN A 383 -7.02 2.07 -12.35
N PRO A 384 -8.32 2.24 -12.03
CA PRO A 384 -9.10 3.49 -11.99
C PRO A 384 -8.69 4.42 -10.83
N LEU A 385 -9.33 5.60 -10.76
CA LEU A 385 -9.22 6.55 -9.64
C LEU A 385 -9.37 5.84 -8.29
N PHE A 386 -8.55 6.23 -7.31
CA PHE A 386 -8.42 5.64 -5.97
C PHE A 386 -7.88 4.21 -5.91
N VAL A 387 -7.49 3.60 -7.04
CA VAL A 387 -6.98 2.22 -7.11
C VAL A 387 -5.58 2.19 -7.73
N PRO A 388 -4.50 2.20 -6.92
CA PRO A 388 -3.12 2.05 -7.39
C PRO A 388 -2.94 0.76 -8.22
N ASN A 389 -2.21 0.85 -9.33
CA ASN A 389 -2.15 -0.24 -10.32
C ASN A 389 -0.82 -0.24 -11.10
N ALA A 390 0.12 -1.09 -10.67
CA ALA A 390 1.45 -1.19 -11.29
C ALA A 390 1.38 -1.64 -12.76
N GLU A 391 0.63 -2.72 -13.05
CA GLU A 391 0.49 -3.29 -14.39
C GLU A 391 -0.13 -2.29 -15.40
N LYS A 392 -0.89 -1.28 -14.94
CA LYS A 392 -1.34 -0.16 -15.78
C LYS A 392 -0.24 0.89 -15.95
N LEU A 393 0.42 1.32 -14.88
CA LEU A 393 1.51 2.29 -14.93
C LEU A 393 2.67 1.83 -15.82
N GLU A 394 3.07 0.56 -15.74
CA GLU A 394 4.15 -0.05 -16.53
C GLU A 394 3.86 0.03 -18.03
N ARG A 395 2.70 -0.47 -18.47
CA ARG A 395 2.23 -0.39 -19.86
C ARG A 395 1.91 1.03 -20.31
N GLY A 396 1.71 1.95 -19.37
CA GLY A 396 1.70 3.39 -19.60
C GLY A 396 3.10 3.88 -19.96
N TYR A 397 4.02 3.80 -19.01
CA TYR A 397 5.40 4.30 -19.07
C TYR A 397 6.16 3.80 -20.31
N ALA A 398 5.94 2.54 -20.71
CA ALA A 398 6.50 1.94 -21.91
C ALA A 398 6.11 2.64 -23.23
N LYS A 399 4.95 3.31 -23.29
CA LYS A 399 4.50 4.05 -24.49
C LYS A 399 5.19 5.40 -24.68
N TYR A 400 5.87 5.89 -23.64
CA TYR A 400 6.47 7.22 -23.61
C TYR A 400 7.99 7.16 -23.31
N PRO A 401 8.80 6.41 -24.09
CA PRO A 401 10.22 6.21 -23.80
C PRO A 401 11.04 7.51 -23.83
N GLN A 402 10.60 8.50 -24.63
CA GLN A 402 11.28 9.78 -24.79
C GLN A 402 10.76 10.90 -23.87
N ARG A 403 9.70 10.67 -23.07
CA ARG A 403 9.16 11.71 -22.18
C ARG A 403 10.13 11.96 -21.01
N ALA A 404 10.47 13.22 -20.76
CA ALA A 404 11.52 13.60 -19.81
C ALA A 404 11.11 13.47 -18.33
N TYR A 405 9.81 13.55 -18.03
CA TYR A 405 9.27 13.45 -16.67
C TYR A 405 7.82 12.93 -16.67
N PHE A 406 7.38 12.40 -15.52
CA PHE A 406 5.99 12.02 -15.28
C PHE A 406 5.50 12.58 -13.95
N VAL A 407 4.31 13.19 -13.98
CA VAL A 407 3.56 13.60 -12.78
C VAL A 407 2.51 12.52 -12.50
N LEU A 408 2.69 11.77 -11.42
CA LEU A 408 1.88 10.60 -11.09
C LEU A 408 0.94 10.93 -9.94
N GLN A 409 -0.38 10.90 -10.16
CA GLN A 409 -1.39 11.25 -9.17
C GLN A 409 -1.83 10.03 -8.34
N GLY A 410 -1.92 10.20 -7.03
CA GLY A 410 -2.52 9.25 -6.10
C GLY A 410 -3.20 9.94 -4.90
N HIS A 411 -4.15 9.28 -4.24
CA HIS A 411 -4.94 9.85 -3.13
C HIS A 411 -4.85 8.91 -1.89
N PRO A 412 -3.78 8.99 -1.08
CA PRO A 412 -3.46 8.02 -0.02
C PRO A 412 -4.62 7.70 0.93
N THR A 413 -5.44 8.70 1.27
CA THR A 413 -6.62 8.58 2.15
C THR A 413 -7.64 7.52 1.68
N HIS A 414 -7.62 7.11 0.40
CA HIS A 414 -8.50 6.08 -0.15
C HIS A 414 -7.85 4.68 -0.24
N TRP A 415 -6.55 4.56 0.02
CA TRP A 415 -5.80 3.32 -0.20
C TRP A 415 -5.97 2.33 0.95
N LYS A 416 -6.36 1.10 0.60
CA LYS A 416 -6.27 -0.08 1.47
C LYS A 416 -4.89 -0.72 1.34
N ASP A 417 -4.61 -1.76 2.13
CA ASP A 417 -3.34 -2.49 2.10
C ASP A 417 -2.93 -2.96 0.69
N GLU A 418 -3.90 -3.39 -0.13
CA GLU A 418 -3.67 -3.80 -1.51
C GLU A 418 -3.22 -2.62 -2.40
N GLY A 419 -3.79 -1.43 -2.16
CA GLY A 419 -3.40 -0.19 -2.84
C GLY A 419 -1.99 0.27 -2.44
N PHE A 420 -1.63 0.13 -1.17
CA PHE A 420 -0.26 0.37 -0.70
C PHE A 420 0.74 -0.61 -1.33
N VAL A 421 0.42 -1.91 -1.42
CA VAL A 421 1.26 -2.91 -2.10
C VAL A 421 1.44 -2.59 -3.59
N GLN A 422 0.39 -2.14 -4.28
CA GLN A 422 0.47 -1.70 -5.68
C GLN A 422 1.27 -0.39 -5.84
N PHE A 423 1.16 0.55 -4.89
CA PHE A 423 2.00 1.75 -4.84
C PHE A 423 3.48 1.40 -4.64
N GLU A 424 3.81 0.46 -3.77
CA GLU A 424 5.19 -0.01 -3.60
C GLU A 424 5.73 -0.70 -4.86
N LYS A 425 4.94 -1.58 -5.51
CA LYS A 425 5.29 -2.15 -6.83
C LYS A 425 5.59 -1.08 -7.88
N ILE A 426 4.85 0.04 -7.88
CA ILE A 426 5.10 1.19 -8.75
C ILE A 426 6.46 1.84 -8.43
N LEU A 427 6.80 2.02 -7.16
CA LEU A 427 8.12 2.53 -6.76
C LEU A 427 9.23 1.56 -7.20
N ASP A 428 9.07 0.26 -6.93
CA ASP A 428 10.02 -0.79 -7.31
C ASP A 428 10.25 -0.85 -8.84
N PHE A 429 9.19 -0.77 -9.65
CA PHE A 429 9.31 -0.68 -11.11
C PHE A 429 10.07 0.58 -11.55
N LEU A 430 9.69 1.75 -11.03
CA LEU A 430 10.33 3.02 -11.42
C LEU A 430 11.81 3.08 -11.00
N GLN A 431 12.16 2.51 -9.83
CA GLN A 431 13.54 2.33 -9.40
C GLN A 431 14.32 1.40 -10.36
N GLN A 432 13.70 0.32 -10.88
CA GLN A 432 14.32 -0.53 -11.91
C GLN A 432 14.50 0.17 -13.26
N GLN A 433 13.60 1.08 -13.63
CA GLN A 433 13.80 1.95 -14.81
C GLN A 433 14.83 3.07 -14.56
N ASN A 434 15.56 3.00 -13.44
CA ASN A 434 16.54 3.99 -12.96
C ASN A 434 15.96 5.41 -12.85
N ALA A 435 14.64 5.55 -12.66
CA ALA A 435 13.96 6.83 -12.66
C ALA A 435 14.30 7.66 -11.42
N VAL A 436 14.40 8.99 -11.58
CA VAL A 436 14.87 9.90 -10.53
C VAL A 436 13.67 10.60 -9.89
N PHE A 437 13.41 10.27 -8.62
CA PHE A 437 12.34 10.90 -7.85
C PHE A 437 12.74 12.30 -7.41
N VAL A 438 11.91 13.29 -7.72
CA VAL A 438 12.16 14.72 -7.52
C VAL A 438 10.91 15.42 -7.00
N THR A 439 11.09 16.58 -6.36
CA THR A 439 9.93 17.43 -6.03
C THR A 439 9.42 18.17 -7.29
N PRO A 440 8.18 18.72 -7.29
CA PRO A 440 7.68 19.58 -8.35
C PRO A 440 8.61 20.75 -8.66
N THR A 441 9.13 21.46 -7.66
CA THR A 441 10.05 22.58 -7.86
C THR A 441 11.38 22.14 -8.47
N GLU A 442 11.92 20.99 -8.06
CA GLU A 442 13.12 20.41 -8.67
C GLU A 442 12.89 19.98 -10.13
N CYS A 443 11.74 19.37 -10.41
CA CYS A 443 11.33 19.00 -11.77
C CYS A 443 11.14 20.24 -12.66
N ALA A 444 10.53 21.30 -12.13
CA ALA A 444 10.29 22.56 -12.83
C ALA A 444 11.62 23.23 -13.23
N ALA A 445 12.54 23.40 -12.29
CA ALA A 445 13.86 23.96 -12.57
C ALA A 445 14.64 23.16 -13.64
N ALA A 446 14.52 21.83 -13.62
CA ALA A 446 15.12 20.94 -14.64
C ALA A 446 14.41 20.98 -16.01
N VAL A 447 13.17 21.45 -16.08
CA VAL A 447 12.45 21.75 -17.33
C VAL A 447 12.87 23.12 -17.86
N GLU A 448 12.89 24.16 -17.02
CA GLU A 448 13.33 25.51 -17.39
C GLU A 448 14.76 25.52 -17.95
N GLN A 449 15.71 24.83 -17.29
CA GLN A 449 17.10 24.73 -17.74
C GLN A 449 17.23 24.08 -19.12
N LYS A 450 16.35 23.14 -19.49
CA LYS A 450 16.36 22.53 -20.83
C LYS A 450 15.81 23.50 -21.87
N THR A 451 14.73 24.21 -21.56
CA THR A 451 14.18 25.25 -22.44
C THR A 451 15.18 26.38 -22.68
N ALA A 452 15.92 26.79 -21.64
CA ALA A 452 16.99 27.78 -21.74
C ALA A 452 18.29 27.29 -22.42
N GLN A 453 18.39 25.99 -22.73
CA GLN A 453 19.49 25.38 -23.52
C GLN A 453 19.07 25.05 -24.97
N ALA A 454 17.78 25.20 -25.29
CA ALA A 454 17.21 24.91 -26.61
C ALA A 454 16.89 26.17 -27.43
N ASN A 455 16.99 27.35 -26.81
CA ASN A 455 16.79 28.68 -27.39
C ASN A 455 18.12 29.45 -27.45
#